data_AF-A0A0U0WDX7-F1
#
_entry.id   AF-A0A0U0WDX7-F1
#
_cell.length_a   1.000
_cell.length_b   1.000
_cell.length_c   1.000
_cell.angle_alpha   90.00
_cell.angle_beta   90.00
_cell.angle_gamma   90.00
#
_symmetry.space_group_name_H-M   'P 1'
#
loop_
_entity.id
_entity.type
_entity.pdbx_description
1 polymer ?
#
loop_
_entity_poly.entity_id
_entity_poly.type
_entity_poly.pdbx_seq_one_letter_code
_entity_poly.pdbx_strand_id
1 'polypeptide(L)'
;MSVEGDYSQVADAQLDALENGPDADLYNSVLDTIEFIFRLPGQAQSLSTAITTPGGIRMRLPVIGHPPYKVFWSTDGPRIEAIFPHP
;
A
#
# COMPACT_ATOMS: atom_id res chain seq x y z
N MET A 1 13.77 -3.13 -8.20
CA MET A 1 14.73 -2.88 -7.10
C MET A 1 14.03 -1.94 -6.14
N SER A 2 13.57 -2.43 -5.00
CA SER A 2 13.01 -1.59 -3.94
C SER A 2 14.18 -0.88 -3.24
N VAL A 3 14.13 0.43 -3.10
CA VAL A 3 15.18 1.20 -2.42
C VAL A 3 14.96 1.01 -0.92
N GLU A 4 16.04 0.78 -0.16
CA GLU A 4 15.98 0.81 1.32
C GLU A 4 15.30 2.11 1.77
N GLY A 5 14.07 2.01 2.28
CA GLY A 5 13.26 3.15 2.70
C GLY A 5 11.85 3.22 2.11
N ASP A 6 11.60 2.52 0.99
CA ASP A 6 10.31 2.57 0.27
C ASP A 6 9.17 1.83 0.99
N TYR A 7 9.51 0.96 1.94
CA TYR A 7 8.57 0.18 2.74
C TYR A 7 8.85 0.37 4.23
N SER A 8 7.79 0.36 5.05
CA SER A 8 7.90 0.16 6.48
C SER A 8 8.16 -1.30 6.81
N GLN A 9 8.78 -1.57 7.96
CA GLN A 9 8.94 -2.94 8.46
C GLN A 9 7.59 -3.66 8.62
N VAL A 10 6.52 -2.91 8.89
CA VAL A 10 5.16 -3.46 8.96
C VAL A 10 4.66 -3.85 7.58
N ALA A 11 4.83 -2.97 6.58
CA ALA A 11 4.43 -3.25 5.20
C ALA A 11 5.22 -4.44 4.62
N ASP A 12 6.51 -4.51 4.90
CA ASP A 12 7.40 -5.60 4.48
C ASP A 12 6.93 -6.95 5.04
N ALA A 13 6.75 -7.04 6.37
CA ALA A 13 6.23 -8.26 7.00
C ALA A 13 4.82 -8.64 6.54
N GLN A 14 3.97 -7.66 6.21
CA GLN A 14 2.64 -7.91 5.65
C GLN A 14 2.70 -8.42 4.22
N LEU A 15 3.63 -7.93 3.39
CA LEU A 15 3.88 -8.46 2.06
C LEU A 15 4.39 -9.89 2.12
N ASP A 16 5.35 -10.18 3.00
CA ASP A 16 5.85 -11.54 3.22
C ASP A 16 4.71 -12.49 3.61
N ALA A 17 3.81 -12.05 4.49
CA ALA A 17 2.66 -12.86 4.91
C ALA A 17 1.65 -13.09 3.76
N LEU A 18 1.46 -12.10 2.88
CA LEU A 18 0.61 -12.23 1.70
C LEU A 18 1.25 -13.14 0.65
N GLU A 19 2.56 -13.05 0.43
CA GLU A 19 3.31 -13.89 -0.49
C GLU A 19 3.28 -15.37 -0.08
N ASN A 20 3.39 -15.63 1.22
CA ASN A 20 3.26 -16.97 1.78
C ASN A 20 1.79 -17.41 2.00
N GLY A 21 0.84 -16.55 1.66
CA GLY A 21 -0.59 -16.79 1.81
C GLY A 21 -1.17 -17.70 0.71
N PRO A 22 -2.42 -18.16 0.88
CA PRO A 22 -3.08 -19.03 -0.10
C PRO A 22 -3.65 -18.27 -1.31
N ASP A 23 -3.74 -16.93 -1.25
CA ASP A 23 -4.37 -16.09 -2.28
C ASP A 23 -3.32 -15.30 -3.05
N ALA A 24 -2.80 -15.91 -4.12
CA ALA A 24 -1.80 -15.28 -4.98
C ALA A 24 -2.35 -14.09 -5.77
N ASP A 25 -3.65 -14.09 -6.10
CA ASP A 25 -4.28 -13.00 -6.83
C ASP A 25 -4.34 -11.72 -5.97
N LEU A 26 -4.60 -11.89 -4.68
CA LEU A 26 -4.51 -10.79 -3.71
C LEU A 26 -3.10 -10.21 -3.63
N TYR A 27 -2.08 -11.07 -3.52
CA TYR A 27 -0.68 -10.62 -3.45
C TYR A 27 -0.29 -9.83 -4.72
N ASN A 28 -0.59 -10.37 -5.90
CA ASN A 28 -0.32 -9.69 -7.17
C ASN A 28 -1.06 -8.35 -7.28
N SER A 29 -2.34 -8.30 -6.90
CA SER A 29 -3.12 -7.06 -6.93
C SER A 29 -2.58 -6.01 -5.96
N VAL A 30 -2.04 -6.43 -4.81
CA VAL A 30 -1.33 -5.55 -3.88
C VAL A 30 -0.06 -4.99 -4.52
N LEU A 31 0.75 -5.84 -5.17
CA LEU A 31 1.95 -5.39 -5.88
C LEU A 31 1.63 -4.40 -7.00
N ASP A 32 0.61 -4.67 -7.81
CA ASP A 32 0.15 -3.76 -8.86
C ASP A 32 -0.27 -2.40 -8.30
N THR A 33 -0.97 -2.41 -7.15
CA THR A 33 -1.39 -1.19 -6.45
C THR A 33 -0.17 -0.40 -5.95
N ILE A 34 0.85 -1.09 -5.44
CA ILE A 34 2.09 -0.48 -4.95
C ILE A 34 2.93 0.07 -6.11
N GLU A 35 3.07 -0.67 -7.21
CA GLU A 35 3.74 -0.19 -8.42
C GLU A 35 3.06 1.08 -8.94
N PHE A 36 1.73 1.09 -8.98
CA PHE A 36 0.95 2.27 -9.39
C PHE A 36 1.25 3.49 -8.51
N ILE A 37 1.34 3.32 -7.18
CA ILE A 37 1.71 4.40 -6.25
C ILE A 37 3.08 4.98 -6.58
N PHE A 38 4.09 4.13 -6.78
CA PHE A 38 5.44 4.59 -7.08
C PHE A 38 5.56 5.22 -8.46
N ARG A 39 4.87 4.66 -9.45
CA ARG A 39 4.94 5.10 -10.84
C ARG A 39 4.20 6.41 -11.08
N LEU A 40 3.03 6.58 -10.45
CA LEU A 40 2.13 7.72 -10.67
C LEU A 40 1.59 8.28 -9.33
N PRO A 41 2.45 8.78 -8.43
CA PRO A 41 2.06 9.17 -7.08
C PRO A 41 0.97 10.25 -7.05
N GLY A 42 0.98 11.20 -8.00
CA GLY A 42 -0.08 12.21 -8.09
C GLY A 42 -1.45 11.64 -8.43
N GLN A 43 -1.51 10.62 -9.31
CA GLN A 43 -2.77 9.94 -9.62
C GLN A 43 -3.21 9.07 -8.46
N ALA A 44 -2.28 8.31 -7.87
CA ALA A 44 -2.55 7.52 -6.68
C ALA A 44 -3.09 8.38 -5.54
N GLN A 45 -2.55 9.58 -5.33
CA GLN A 45 -3.05 10.52 -4.32
C GLN A 45 -4.47 10.96 -4.62
N SER A 46 -4.79 11.30 -5.88
CA SER A 46 -6.14 11.72 -6.28
C SER A 46 -7.20 10.63 -6.10
N LEU A 47 -6.80 9.36 -6.18
CA LEU A 47 -7.66 8.20 -5.96
C LEU A 47 -7.67 7.71 -4.51
N SER A 48 -6.80 8.26 -3.67
CA SER A 48 -6.69 7.89 -2.27
C SER A 48 -7.63 8.70 -1.38
N THR A 49 -8.02 8.11 -0.25
CA THR A 49 -8.58 8.87 0.87
C THR A 49 -7.46 9.27 1.83
N ALA A 50 -7.33 10.55 2.16
CA ALA A 50 -6.41 11.00 3.19
C ALA A 50 -6.96 10.68 4.59
N ILE A 51 -6.12 10.09 5.45
CA ILE A 51 -6.45 9.74 6.83
C ILE A 51 -5.43 10.40 7.76
N THR A 52 -5.93 11.15 8.74
CA THR A 52 -5.08 11.73 9.78
C THR A 52 -4.75 10.69 10.84
N THR A 53 -3.46 10.46 11.06
CA THR A 53 -2.94 9.60 12.13
C THR A 53 -2.09 10.44 13.09
N PRO A 54 -1.77 9.94 14.30
CA PRO A 54 -0.81 10.61 15.18
C PRO A 54 0.56 10.84 14.53
N GLY A 55 0.93 10.00 13.56
CA GLY A 55 2.16 10.11 12.78
C GLY A 55 2.03 10.90 11.48
N GLY A 56 0.96 11.69 11.31
CA GLY A 56 0.72 12.52 10.12
C GLY A 56 -0.36 11.97 9.18
N ILE A 57 -0.46 12.56 8.00
CA ILE A 57 -1.46 12.18 6.98
C ILE A 57 -0.96 10.94 6.23
N ARG A 58 -1.79 9.91 6.16
CA ARG A 58 -1.58 8.71 5.35
C ARG A 58 -2.63 8.61 4.28
N MET A 59 -2.21 8.27 3.07
CA MET A 59 -3.09 8.02 1.95
C MET A 59 -3.55 6.56 1.99
N ARG A 60 -4.85 6.33 1.86
CA ARG A 60 -5.46 5.02 1.80
C ARG A 60 -5.97 4.79 0.39
N LEU A 61 -5.35 3.86 -0.34
CA LEU A 61 -5.73 3.47 -1.69
C LEU A 61 -6.37 2.08 -1.70
N PRO A 62 -7.50 1.86 -2.39
CA PRO A 62 -8.08 0.53 -2.55
C PRO A 62 -7.25 -0.39 -3.44
N VAL A 63 -7.11 -1.65 -3.01
CA VAL A 63 -6.63 -2.73 -3.86
C VAL A 63 -7.79 -3.15 -4.76
N ILE A 64 -7.63 -2.97 -6.06
CA ILE A 64 -8.66 -3.26 -7.06
C ILE A 64 -8.95 -4.77 -7.06
N GLY A 65 -10.22 -5.15 -7.13
CA GLY A 65 -10.64 -6.56 -7.16
C GLY A 65 -10.68 -7.27 -5.80
N HIS A 66 -10.05 -6.70 -4.75
CA HIS A 66 -9.94 -7.34 -3.45
C HIS A 66 -10.48 -6.46 -2.29
N PRO A 67 -11.75 -6.04 -2.27
CA PRO A 67 -12.34 -5.50 -1.04
C PRO A 67 -12.32 -6.60 0.03
N PRO A 68 -11.81 -6.34 1.26
CA PRO A 68 -11.61 -5.02 1.88
C PRO A 68 -10.17 -4.47 1.87
N TYR A 69 -9.21 -5.07 1.17
CA TYR A 69 -7.79 -4.68 1.26
C TYR A 69 -7.52 -3.26 0.78
N LYS A 70 -6.60 -2.59 1.48
CA LYS A 70 -6.11 -1.24 1.22
C LYS A 70 -4.60 -1.17 1.37
N VAL A 71 -3.96 -0.32 0.58
CA VAL A 71 -2.55 0.08 0.74
C VAL A 71 -2.51 1.47 1.38
N PHE A 72 -1.78 1.58 2.49
CA PHE A 72 -1.54 2.83 3.20
C PHE A 72 -0.14 3.34 2.88
N TRP A 73 -0.03 4.61 2.50
CA TRP A 73 1.24 5.18 2.03
C TRP A 73 1.38 6.67 2.37
N SER A 74 2.61 7.20 2.39
CA SER A 74 2.91 8.64 2.57
C SER A 74 3.31 9.34 1.28
N THR A 75 3.20 10.67 1.30
CA THR A 75 3.55 11.54 0.16
C THR A 75 4.86 12.33 0.35
N ASP A 76 5.42 12.41 1.56
CA ASP A 76 6.73 13.07 1.83
C ASP A 76 7.92 12.38 1.13
N GLY A 77 7.67 11.15 0.71
CA GLY A 77 8.34 10.32 -0.28
C GLY A 77 7.39 9.14 -0.45
N PRO A 78 6.98 8.74 -1.68
CA PRO A 78 6.06 7.63 -1.85
C PRO A 78 6.64 6.45 -1.11
N ARG A 79 5.97 6.04 -0.02
CA ARG A 79 6.46 5.01 0.89
C ARG A 79 5.28 4.24 1.41
N ILE A 80 5.35 2.92 1.33
CA ILE A 80 4.30 2.02 1.78
C ILE A 80 4.44 1.83 3.28
N GLU A 81 3.36 2.14 4.00
CA GLU A 81 3.33 2.14 5.46
C GLU A 81 2.68 0.88 6.02
N ALA A 82 1.61 0.39 5.38
CA ALA A 82 0.92 -0.83 5.78
C ALA A 82 -0.02 -1.33 4.66
N ILE A 83 -0.34 -2.62 4.68
CA ILE A 83 -1.26 -3.30 3.78
C ILE A 83 -2.15 -4.22 4.61
N PHE A 84 -3.45 -3.92 4.67
CA PHE A 84 -4.39 -4.73 5.45
C PHE A 84 -5.86 -4.50 5.04
N PRO A 85 -6.77 -5.41 5.41
CA PRO A 85 -8.22 -5.20 5.36
C PRO A 85 -8.65 -3.95 6.13
N HIS A 86 -9.28 -2.99 5.47
CA HIS A 86 -9.84 -1.82 6.15
C HIS A 86 -11.22 -1.46 5.59
N PRO A 87 -12.24 -1.32 6.46
CA PRO A 87 -13.61 -0.95 6.05
C PRO A 87 -13.71 0.47 5.45
#